data_AF-A0A935JTN8-F1
#
_entry.id   AF-A0A935JTN8-F1
#
_cell.length_a   1.000
_cell.length_b   1.000
_cell.length_c   1.000
_cell.angle_alpha   90.00
_cell.angle_beta   90.00
_cell.angle_gamma   90.00
#
_symmetry.space_group_name_H-M   'P 1'
#
loop_
_entity.id
_entity.type
_entity.pdbx_description
1 polymer ?
#
loop_
_entity_poly.entity_id
_entity_poly.type
_entity_poly.pdbx_seq_one_letter_code
_entity_poly.pdbx_strand_id
1 'polypeptide(L)'
;MKTLIARLLFLVLVPAAYSQKVGDEVRYQCFCFGQEWVRATVERIDGGNVRVRYGNMDNQVVTLPINSPKLKIGNAARNPLESIPPDSIQKAFMNEGSRFGNAVRYFAPYFDPQFTEGGTPVPDSAQWKNTVAELAELDQLCNTRFRGLTDYNSPGYIRPGSTDYRFGVWCQIAANRVSLEKKARIGVVKTLVNLGYTEENLNFGFNEPENPIRWETQQLIWEREKWRAEKLAWLRPKYAVYKTEVPADATAAAEARADQLKAMVLRDAPGRSYKQPPYRDASVESVVKTALAKEYPGAQVIKIGLDYRTWVQRQSLDYVASDDLFRYYKVSYNSYKRGTVLLKIPNRPLCQMQDFVVGLSGGKVVPAGVGGSGTFMRCE
;
A
#
# COMPACT_ATOMS: atom_id res chain seq x y z
N MET A 1 43.27 78.34 -17.89
CA MET A 1 41.96 77.70 -17.60
C MET A 1 41.39 77.14 -18.88
N LYS A 2 41.50 75.83 -19.11
CA LYS A 2 40.86 75.12 -20.23
C LYS A 2 40.13 73.91 -19.65
N THR A 3 38.81 73.93 -19.78
CA THR A 3 37.86 72.91 -19.32
C THR A 3 37.91 71.73 -20.28
N LEU A 4 38.26 70.53 -19.80
CA LEU A 4 38.17 69.29 -20.57
C LEU A 4 36.90 68.54 -20.16
N ILE A 5 35.91 68.53 -21.04
CA ILE A 5 34.68 67.75 -20.91
C ILE A 5 34.96 66.34 -21.46
N ALA A 6 35.00 65.34 -20.58
CA ALA A 6 35.09 63.93 -20.96
C ALA A 6 33.70 63.43 -21.38
N ARG A 7 33.53 63.09 -22.66
CA ARG A 7 32.35 62.38 -23.18
C ARG A 7 32.43 60.91 -22.77
N LEU A 8 31.55 60.51 -21.85
CA LEU A 8 31.25 59.11 -21.57
C LEU A 8 30.47 58.53 -22.77
N LEU A 9 31.07 57.59 -23.50
CA LEU A 9 30.36 56.76 -24.47
C LEU A 9 29.57 55.69 -23.70
N PHE A 10 28.24 55.82 -23.67
CA PHE A 10 27.34 54.74 -23.26
C PHE A 10 27.28 53.70 -24.39
N LEU A 11 27.96 52.57 -24.20
CA LEU A 11 27.79 51.40 -25.04
C LEU A 11 26.48 50.71 -24.63
N VAL A 12 25.41 50.93 -25.40
CA VAL A 12 24.15 50.18 -25.24
C VAL A 12 24.38 48.78 -25.83
N LEU A 13 24.53 47.79 -24.97
CA LEU A 13 24.43 46.38 -25.32
C LEU A 13 22.99 46.09 -25.76
N VAL A 14 22.74 46.04 -27.06
CA VAL A 14 21.50 45.50 -27.62
C VAL A 14 21.55 43.99 -27.41
N PRO A 15 20.66 43.38 -26.60
CA PRO A 15 20.57 41.93 -26.54
C PRO A 15 20.20 41.42 -27.93
N ALA A 16 20.91 40.39 -28.42
CA ALA A 16 20.64 39.75 -29.69
C ALA A 16 19.15 39.34 -29.75
N ALA A 17 18.35 40.12 -30.46
CA ALA A 17 16.94 39.83 -30.66
C ALA A 17 16.87 38.58 -31.54
N TYR A 18 16.51 37.44 -30.95
CA TYR A 18 16.19 36.23 -31.69
C TYR A 18 15.04 36.54 -32.64
N SER A 19 15.34 36.75 -33.93
CA SER A 19 14.33 37.03 -34.94
C SER A 19 13.64 35.72 -35.33
N GLN A 20 12.52 35.41 -34.69
CA GLN A 20 11.65 34.33 -35.15
C GLN A 20 11.05 34.67 -36.52
N LYS A 21 10.79 33.65 -37.33
CA LYS A 21 10.12 33.76 -38.62
C LYS A 21 8.86 32.90 -38.65
N VAL A 22 7.90 33.31 -39.49
CA VAL A 22 6.77 32.45 -39.84
C VAL A 22 7.30 31.17 -40.47
N GLY A 23 6.80 30.03 -40.02
CA GLY A 23 7.27 28.69 -40.40
C GLY A 23 8.28 28.07 -39.43
N ASP A 24 8.80 28.80 -38.44
CA ASP A 24 9.71 28.23 -37.45
C ASP A 24 9.01 27.16 -36.59
N GLU A 25 9.71 26.06 -36.32
CA GLU A 25 9.29 25.06 -35.34
C GLU A 25 9.54 25.54 -33.91
N VAL A 26 8.53 25.40 -33.07
CA VAL A 26 8.52 25.79 -31.65
C VAL A 26 7.89 24.69 -30.80
N ARG A 27 8.00 24.79 -29.47
CA ARG A 27 7.18 24.00 -28.55
C ARG A 27 6.31 24.87 -27.67
N TYR A 28 5.08 24.41 -27.47
CA TYR A 28 4.07 25.08 -26.66
C TYR A 28 3.64 24.16 -25.52
N GLN A 29 3.50 24.71 -24.31
CA GLN A 29 2.93 23.99 -23.17
C GLN A 29 1.40 24.01 -23.25
N CYS A 30 0.81 22.94 -23.78
CA CYS A 30 -0.63 22.86 -24.01
C CYS A 30 -1.41 22.47 -22.76
N PHE A 31 -2.46 23.22 -22.48
CA PHE A 31 -3.46 22.86 -21.45
C PHE A 31 -4.45 21.78 -21.90
N CYS A 32 -4.38 21.37 -23.16
CA CYS A 32 -5.26 20.36 -23.74
C CYS A 32 -5.02 18.93 -23.22
N PHE A 33 -3.83 18.65 -22.67
CA PHE A 33 -3.43 17.33 -22.17
C PHE A 33 -2.67 17.43 -20.84
N GLY A 34 -3.18 18.18 -19.86
CA GLY A 34 -2.55 18.22 -18.53
C GLY A 34 -1.18 18.91 -18.46
N GLN A 35 -0.96 19.96 -19.28
CA GLN A 35 0.28 20.77 -19.35
C GLN A 35 1.49 20.13 -20.06
N GLU A 36 1.23 19.28 -21.04
CA GLU A 36 2.27 18.68 -21.88
C GLU A 36 2.89 19.66 -22.89
N TRP A 37 4.17 19.44 -23.23
CA TRP A 37 4.88 20.20 -24.25
C TRP A 37 4.69 19.58 -25.64
N VAL A 38 3.94 20.24 -26.51
CA VAL A 38 3.64 19.78 -27.87
C VAL A 38 4.46 20.53 -28.91
N ARG A 39 4.70 19.90 -30.07
CA ARG A 39 5.30 20.56 -31.24
C ARG A 39 4.31 21.54 -31.85
N ALA A 40 4.80 22.68 -32.29
CA ALA A 40 4.00 23.70 -32.95
C ALA A 40 4.80 24.45 -34.00
N THR A 41 4.12 25.15 -34.90
CA THR A 41 4.72 25.95 -35.96
C THR A 41 4.24 27.39 -35.83
N VAL A 42 5.16 28.35 -35.99
CA VAL A 42 4.81 29.78 -35.98
C VAL A 42 4.00 30.13 -37.22
N GLU A 43 2.76 30.57 -37.03
CA GLU A 43 1.87 31.01 -38.12
C GLU A 43 1.95 32.52 -38.37
N ARG A 44 2.12 33.30 -37.30
CA ARG A 44 2.09 34.77 -37.36
C ARG A 44 2.89 35.38 -36.22
N ILE A 45 3.59 36.47 -36.48
CA ILE A 45 4.27 37.29 -35.47
C ILE A 45 3.73 38.71 -35.63
N ASP A 46 3.20 39.28 -34.56
CA ASP A 46 2.55 40.59 -34.58
C ASP A 46 2.55 41.24 -33.19
N GLY A 47 2.98 42.50 -33.10
CA GLY A 47 2.89 43.30 -31.87
C GLY A 47 3.52 42.67 -30.62
N GLY A 48 4.65 41.94 -30.75
CA GLY A 48 5.31 41.25 -29.64
C GLY A 48 4.65 39.93 -29.22
N ASN A 49 3.61 39.50 -29.93
CA ASN A 49 2.98 38.20 -29.79
C ASN A 49 3.34 37.28 -30.96
N VAL A 50 3.23 35.99 -30.70
CA VAL A 50 3.41 34.93 -31.69
C VAL A 50 2.23 33.98 -31.64
N ARG A 51 1.66 33.71 -32.81
CA ARG A 51 0.61 32.71 -33.01
C ARG A 51 1.26 31.42 -33.46
N VAL A 52 0.98 30.34 -32.75
CA VAL A 52 1.55 29.02 -33.03
C VAL A 52 0.44 27.98 -33.23
N ARG A 53 0.58 27.14 -34.25
CA ARG A 53 -0.31 26.00 -34.54
C ARG A 53 0.28 24.72 -33.99
N TYR A 54 -0.47 24.00 -33.16
CA TYR A 54 -0.03 22.76 -32.52
C TYR A 54 -0.82 21.51 -32.96
N GLY A 55 -1.70 21.66 -33.96
CA GLY A 55 -2.45 20.56 -34.58
C GLY A 55 -3.17 21.00 -35.86
N ASN A 56 -3.90 20.08 -36.48
CA ASN A 56 -4.45 20.25 -37.83
C ASN A 56 -5.87 20.84 -37.87
N MET A 57 -6.52 21.05 -36.73
CA MET A 57 -7.85 21.67 -36.65
C MET A 57 -7.75 23.20 -36.52
N ASP A 58 -8.79 23.92 -36.95
CA ASP A 58 -8.83 25.39 -36.92
C ASP A 58 -8.71 25.99 -35.51
N ASN A 59 -9.16 25.25 -34.50
CA ASN A 59 -9.08 25.64 -33.09
C ASN A 59 -7.76 25.24 -32.40
N GLN A 60 -6.83 24.56 -33.09
CA GLN A 60 -5.55 24.09 -32.53
C GLN A 60 -4.42 25.10 -32.73
N VAL A 61 -4.70 26.33 -32.30
CA VAL A 61 -3.85 27.50 -32.43
C VAL A 61 -3.85 28.28 -31.12
N VAL A 62 -2.73 28.89 -30.76
CA VAL A 62 -2.64 29.75 -29.57
C VAL A 62 -1.79 30.97 -29.89
N THR A 63 -2.18 32.12 -29.32
CA THR A 63 -1.40 33.36 -29.41
C THR A 63 -0.85 33.69 -28.04
N LEU A 64 0.47 33.89 -27.95
CA LEU A 64 1.19 34.11 -26.70
C LEU A 64 2.21 35.24 -26.90
N PRO A 65 2.64 35.93 -25.83
CA PRO A 65 3.80 36.80 -25.90
C PRO A 65 5.02 36.04 -26.41
N ILE A 66 5.87 36.67 -27.23
CA ILE A 66 7.07 36.04 -27.80
C ILE A 66 8.05 35.54 -26.73
N ASN A 67 8.02 36.17 -25.55
CA ASN A 67 8.80 35.83 -24.36
C ASN A 67 8.00 35.00 -23.34
N SER A 68 6.87 34.41 -23.74
CA SER A 68 6.04 33.61 -22.84
C SER A 68 6.83 32.41 -22.32
N PRO A 69 6.80 32.13 -21.00
CA PRO A 69 7.44 30.94 -20.43
C PRO A 69 6.81 29.63 -20.93
N LYS A 70 5.64 29.70 -21.57
CA LYS A 70 4.91 28.58 -22.17
C LYS A 70 5.33 28.31 -23.62
N LEU A 71 6.31 29.04 -24.13
CA LEU A 71 6.82 28.93 -25.49
C LEU A 71 8.33 28.68 -25.47
N LYS A 72 8.78 27.62 -26.14
CA LYS A 72 10.21 27.31 -26.33
C LYS A 72 10.57 27.44 -27.80
N ILE A 73 11.70 28.10 -28.05
CA ILE A 73 12.11 28.58 -29.37
C ILE A 73 13.54 28.06 -29.66
N GLY A 74 13.86 27.82 -30.93
CA GLY A 74 15.22 27.45 -31.36
C GLY A 74 15.64 26.07 -30.86
N ASN A 75 16.86 25.94 -30.33
CA ASN A 75 17.37 24.65 -29.83
C ASN A 75 16.50 24.05 -28.70
N ALA A 76 15.82 24.88 -27.92
CA ALA A 76 14.88 24.42 -26.89
C ALA A 76 13.57 23.82 -27.46
N ALA A 77 13.26 24.05 -28.74
CA ALA A 77 12.10 23.49 -29.44
C ALA A 77 12.37 22.10 -30.06
N ARG A 78 13.60 21.89 -30.56
CA ARG A 78 13.94 20.68 -31.34
C ARG A 78 13.98 19.40 -30.50
N ASN A 79 14.51 19.45 -29.27
CA ASN A 79 14.42 18.32 -28.34
C ASN A 79 14.76 18.76 -26.90
N PRO A 80 13.87 18.62 -25.89
CA PRO A 80 14.26 18.80 -24.49
C PRO A 80 15.24 17.71 -24.00
N LEU A 81 15.47 16.66 -24.80
CA LEU A 81 16.44 15.59 -24.55
C LEU A 81 17.89 15.98 -24.90
N GLU A 82 18.15 17.10 -25.58
CA GLU A 82 19.49 17.45 -26.10
C GLU A 82 20.08 18.76 -25.55
N SER A 83 19.35 19.54 -24.75
CA SER A 83 19.81 20.90 -24.41
C SER A 83 20.83 21.00 -23.27
N ILE A 84 21.23 19.88 -22.67
CA ILE A 84 22.52 19.72 -22.00
C ILE A 84 22.95 18.32 -22.40
N PRO A 85 23.93 18.14 -23.32
CA PRO A 85 24.51 16.83 -23.51
C PRO A 85 24.96 16.37 -22.12
N PRO A 86 24.51 15.21 -21.60
CA PRO A 86 25.23 14.63 -20.50
C PRO A 86 26.70 14.67 -20.92
N ASP A 87 27.58 15.15 -20.03
CA ASP A 87 29.00 15.02 -20.30
C ASP A 87 29.27 13.56 -20.72
N SER A 88 30.29 13.33 -21.54
CA SER A 88 30.55 12.01 -22.13
C SER A 88 30.55 10.89 -21.08
N ILE A 89 30.90 11.23 -19.84
CA ILE A 89 30.87 10.41 -18.64
C ILE A 89 29.44 10.02 -18.22
N GLN A 90 28.49 10.95 -18.09
CA GLN A 90 27.10 10.64 -17.74
C GLN A 90 26.40 9.81 -18.83
N LYS A 91 26.68 10.07 -20.12
CA LYS A 91 26.13 9.28 -21.23
C LYS A 91 26.67 7.85 -21.20
N ALA A 92 27.98 7.70 -20.96
CA ALA A 92 28.61 6.40 -20.82
C ALA A 92 28.06 5.65 -19.58
N PHE A 93 27.88 6.35 -18.46
CA PHE A 93 27.26 5.78 -17.28
C PHE A 93 25.81 5.34 -17.55
N MET A 94 25.01 6.12 -18.25
CA MET A 94 23.62 5.75 -18.57
C MET A 94 23.57 4.42 -19.35
N ASN A 95 24.47 4.23 -20.31
CA ASN A 95 24.51 2.99 -21.10
C ASN A 95 24.88 1.77 -20.25
N GLU A 96 25.87 1.90 -19.36
CA GLU A 96 26.41 0.76 -18.59
C GLU A 96 25.68 0.53 -17.26
N GLY A 97 25.21 1.62 -16.65
CA GLY A 97 24.60 1.66 -15.33
C GLY A 97 23.09 1.45 -15.34
N SER A 98 22.40 1.64 -16.48
CA SER A 98 20.92 1.56 -16.56
C SER A 98 20.33 0.26 -16.01
N ARG A 99 21.03 -0.87 -16.17
CA ARG A 99 20.61 -2.18 -15.62
C ARG A 99 20.46 -2.19 -14.09
N PHE A 100 21.13 -1.29 -13.38
CA PHE A 100 21.07 -1.20 -11.91
C PHE A 100 19.93 -0.30 -11.41
N GLY A 101 19.13 0.29 -12.30
CA GLY A 101 18.09 1.26 -11.91
C GLY A 101 17.06 0.71 -10.93
N ASN A 102 16.67 -0.56 -11.08
CA ASN A 102 15.76 -1.20 -10.12
C ASN A 102 16.41 -1.38 -8.75
N ALA A 103 17.67 -1.79 -8.70
CA ALA A 103 18.41 -1.94 -7.44
C ALA A 103 18.50 -0.63 -6.67
N VAL A 104 18.79 0.46 -7.39
CA VAL A 104 18.82 1.82 -6.84
C VAL A 104 17.45 2.23 -6.31
N ARG A 105 16.39 2.03 -7.10
CA ARG A 105 15.02 2.38 -6.72
C ARG A 105 14.59 1.69 -5.41
N TYR A 106 14.91 0.42 -5.22
CA TYR A 106 14.61 -0.31 -3.99
C TYR A 106 15.27 0.27 -2.74
N PHE A 107 16.44 0.88 -2.88
CA PHE A 107 17.23 1.40 -1.77
C PHE A 107 17.07 2.91 -1.57
N ALA A 108 16.57 3.63 -2.58
CA ALA A 108 16.46 5.08 -2.59
C ALA A 108 15.64 5.65 -1.42
N PRO A 109 14.45 5.13 -1.05
CA PRO A 109 13.69 5.66 0.09
C PRO A 109 14.41 5.51 1.44
N TYR A 110 15.33 4.54 1.54
CA TYR A 110 16.11 4.27 2.75
C TYR A 110 17.40 5.08 2.82
N PHE A 111 17.86 5.58 1.67
CA PHE A 111 18.97 6.52 1.55
C PHE A 111 18.51 7.93 1.90
N ASP A 112 17.43 8.39 1.26
CA ASP A 112 16.80 9.67 1.55
C ASP A 112 15.26 9.54 1.39
N PRO A 113 14.48 9.84 2.45
CA PRO A 113 13.02 9.77 2.40
C PRO A 113 12.37 10.62 1.31
N GLN A 114 13.07 11.62 0.76
CA GLN A 114 12.55 12.40 -0.37
C GLN A 114 12.32 11.53 -1.61
N PHE A 115 13.05 10.42 -1.77
CA PHE A 115 12.93 9.53 -2.93
C PHE A 115 11.77 8.55 -2.79
N THR A 116 10.56 8.99 -3.13
CA THR A 116 9.33 8.22 -2.97
C THR A 116 8.98 7.34 -4.17
N GLU A 117 9.55 7.59 -5.37
CA GLU A 117 9.15 6.90 -6.61
C GLU A 117 9.75 5.49 -6.79
N GLY A 118 10.72 5.07 -5.98
CA GLY A 118 11.35 3.74 -6.06
C GLY A 118 10.73 2.67 -5.15
N GLY A 119 9.65 3.00 -4.44
CA GLY A 119 9.25 2.42 -3.16
C GLY A 119 8.55 1.06 -3.13
N THR A 120 8.75 0.15 -4.09
CA THR A 120 8.24 -1.22 -3.92
C THR A 120 9.19 -2.02 -3.03
N PRO A 121 8.74 -2.63 -1.92
CA PRO A 121 9.57 -3.52 -1.12
C PRO A 121 10.12 -4.66 -1.98
N VAL A 122 11.39 -5.06 -1.77
CA VAL A 122 11.93 -6.27 -2.40
C VAL A 122 11.20 -7.49 -1.84
N PRO A 123 10.39 -8.21 -2.64
CA PRO A 123 9.40 -9.14 -2.14
C PRO A 123 9.99 -10.44 -1.60
N ASP A 124 11.10 -10.94 -2.17
CA ASP A 124 11.67 -12.23 -1.80
C ASP A 124 13.20 -12.24 -1.61
N SER A 125 13.69 -13.31 -0.99
CA SER A 125 15.10 -13.46 -0.59
C SER A 125 16.09 -13.63 -1.76
N ALA A 126 15.64 -14.13 -2.91
CA ALA A 126 16.48 -14.31 -4.09
C ALA A 126 16.67 -12.99 -4.81
N GLN A 127 15.59 -12.24 -5.01
CA GLN A 127 15.63 -10.88 -5.54
C GLN A 127 16.45 -9.96 -4.65
N TRP A 128 16.42 -10.15 -3.33
CA TRP A 128 17.29 -9.43 -2.41
C TRP A 128 18.78 -9.66 -2.68
N LYS A 129 19.20 -10.93 -2.84
CA LYS A 129 20.61 -11.26 -3.14
C LYS A 129 21.06 -10.60 -4.44
N ASN A 130 20.22 -10.66 -5.48
CA ASN A 130 20.52 -10.05 -6.77
C ASN A 130 20.63 -8.53 -6.65
N THR A 131 19.69 -7.88 -5.96
CA THR A 131 19.69 -6.43 -5.73
C THR A 131 20.96 -5.95 -5.01
N VAL A 132 21.38 -6.66 -3.96
CA VAL A 132 22.60 -6.30 -3.22
C VAL A 132 23.86 -6.54 -4.07
N ALA A 133 23.89 -7.60 -4.88
CA ALA A 133 24.99 -7.87 -5.81
C ALA A 133 25.10 -6.79 -6.90
N GLU A 134 23.96 -6.39 -7.47
CA GLU A 134 23.84 -5.29 -8.44
C GLU A 134 24.36 -3.96 -7.86
N LEU A 135 24.01 -3.63 -6.62
CA LEU A 135 24.55 -2.44 -5.95
C LEU A 135 26.07 -2.55 -5.68
N ALA A 136 26.60 -3.75 -5.43
CA ALA A 136 28.03 -3.95 -5.28
C ALA A 136 28.78 -3.77 -6.62
N GLU A 137 28.22 -4.29 -7.71
CA GLU A 137 28.76 -4.10 -9.06
C GLU A 137 28.70 -2.62 -9.47
N LEU A 138 27.60 -1.94 -9.16
CA LEU A 138 27.46 -0.50 -9.38
C LEU A 138 28.48 0.31 -8.58
N ASP A 139 28.73 -0.03 -7.31
CA ASP A 139 29.75 0.62 -6.49
C ASP A 139 31.15 0.47 -7.10
N GLN A 140 31.50 -0.73 -7.58
CA GLN A 140 32.75 -0.94 -8.30
C GLN A 140 32.82 -0.09 -9.58
N LEU A 141 31.73 -0.03 -10.36
CA LEU A 141 31.65 0.75 -11.59
C LEU A 141 31.85 2.26 -11.32
N CYS A 142 31.19 2.79 -10.28
CA CYS A 142 31.32 4.17 -9.82
C CYS A 142 32.73 4.51 -9.32
N ASN A 143 33.39 3.61 -8.59
CA ASN A 143 34.72 3.88 -8.04
C ASN A 143 35.86 3.73 -9.05
N THR A 144 35.64 2.97 -10.13
CA THR A 144 36.67 2.68 -11.13
C THR A 144 36.54 3.57 -12.36
N ARG A 145 35.44 3.43 -13.11
CA ARG A 145 35.28 4.02 -14.46
C ARG A 145 34.57 5.36 -14.44
N PHE A 146 33.75 5.62 -13.43
CA PHE A 146 32.96 6.85 -13.32
C PHE A 146 33.21 7.61 -12.02
N ARG A 147 34.48 7.64 -11.59
CA ARG A 147 34.87 8.34 -10.36
C ARG A 147 34.59 9.84 -10.49
N GLY A 148 33.94 10.41 -9.49
CA GLY A 148 33.60 11.84 -9.46
C GLY A 148 32.33 12.21 -10.24
N LEU A 149 31.50 11.22 -10.60
CA LEU A 149 30.17 11.46 -11.15
C LEU A 149 29.32 12.31 -10.20
N THR A 150 28.77 13.41 -10.71
CA THR A 150 27.89 14.33 -9.94
C THR A 150 26.55 14.51 -10.64
N ASP A 151 25.58 15.06 -9.91
CA ASP A 151 24.25 15.42 -10.41
C ASP A 151 24.21 16.85 -10.99
N TYR A 152 25.36 17.49 -11.21
CA TYR A 152 25.44 18.90 -11.64
C TYR A 152 24.78 19.15 -13.00
N ASN A 153 24.80 18.16 -13.90
CA ASN A 153 24.13 18.19 -15.20
C ASN A 153 22.84 17.33 -15.22
N SER A 154 22.33 16.92 -14.05
CA SER A 154 21.08 16.19 -13.98
C SER A 154 19.95 17.03 -14.58
N PRO A 155 19.08 16.46 -15.43
CA PRO A 155 18.08 17.25 -16.12
C PRO A 155 17.19 18.02 -15.15
N GLY A 156 17.00 19.33 -15.38
CA GLY A 156 16.18 20.18 -14.50
C GLY A 156 14.68 19.83 -14.44
N TYR A 157 14.24 18.80 -15.17
CA TYR A 157 12.88 18.28 -15.18
C TYR A 157 12.72 16.97 -14.39
N ILE A 158 13.75 16.51 -13.66
CA ILE A 158 13.61 15.33 -12.79
C ILE A 158 12.46 15.58 -11.80
N ARG A 159 11.51 14.64 -11.77
CA ARG A 159 10.38 14.69 -10.84
C ARG A 159 10.90 14.76 -9.40
N PRO A 160 10.30 15.60 -8.53
CA PRO A 160 10.58 15.55 -7.11
C PRO A 160 10.43 14.11 -6.59
N GLY A 161 11.41 13.64 -5.84
CA GLY A 161 11.43 12.29 -5.28
C GLY A 161 11.76 11.15 -6.23
N SER A 162 12.26 11.46 -7.43
CA SER A 162 12.83 10.47 -8.34
C SER A 162 14.36 10.42 -8.23
N THR A 163 14.93 9.22 -8.30
CA THR A 163 16.38 9.01 -8.50
C THR A 163 16.76 8.97 -9.97
N ASP A 164 15.81 8.98 -10.90
CA ASP A 164 16.10 8.89 -12.33
C ASP A 164 17.06 10.02 -12.77
N TYR A 165 18.11 9.66 -13.51
CA TYR A 165 19.16 10.57 -13.99
C TYR A 165 19.96 11.31 -12.90
N ARG A 166 19.82 10.92 -11.63
CA ARG A 166 20.66 11.38 -10.51
C ARG A 166 21.81 10.40 -10.27
N PHE A 167 22.71 10.28 -11.24
CA PHE A 167 23.73 9.24 -11.22
C PHE A 167 24.75 9.40 -10.08
N GLY A 168 24.97 10.62 -9.58
CA GLY A 168 25.72 10.85 -8.34
C GLY A 168 25.04 10.19 -7.14
N VAL A 169 23.71 10.35 -7.01
CA VAL A 169 22.90 9.65 -6.00
C VAL A 169 22.97 8.13 -6.19
N TRP A 170 22.96 7.60 -7.42
CA TRP A 170 23.07 6.16 -7.67
C TRP A 170 24.38 5.60 -7.09
N CYS A 171 25.50 6.29 -7.35
CA CYS A 171 26.79 5.93 -6.79
C CYS A 171 26.82 6.05 -5.25
N GLN A 172 26.18 7.06 -4.67
CA GLN A 172 26.07 7.20 -3.22
C GLN A 172 25.25 6.07 -2.59
N ILE A 173 24.14 5.66 -3.21
CA ILE A 173 23.33 4.51 -2.75
C ILE A 173 24.16 3.23 -2.80
N ALA A 174 24.88 2.99 -3.91
CA ALA A 174 25.73 1.81 -4.09
C ALA A 174 26.90 1.75 -3.07
N ALA A 175 27.56 2.89 -2.83
CA ALA A 175 28.62 3.01 -1.84
C ALA A 175 28.11 2.77 -0.40
N ASN A 176 26.87 3.20 -0.11
CA ASN A 176 26.24 3.01 1.20
C ASN A 176 25.46 1.70 1.32
N ARG A 177 25.53 0.78 0.35
CA ARG A 177 24.66 -0.41 0.28
C ARG A 177 24.61 -1.23 1.58
N VAL A 178 25.73 -1.38 2.30
CA VAL A 178 25.79 -2.18 3.53
C VAL A 178 24.95 -1.56 4.66
N SER A 179 25.03 -0.23 4.83
CA SER A 179 24.26 0.46 5.86
C SER A 179 22.78 0.57 5.47
N LEU A 180 22.51 0.78 4.19
CA LEU A 180 21.17 0.85 3.63
C LEU A 180 20.47 -0.51 3.65
N GLU A 181 21.18 -1.62 3.47
CA GLU A 181 20.60 -2.96 3.45
C GLU A 181 19.88 -3.26 4.77
N LYS A 182 20.47 -2.90 5.92
CA LYS A 182 19.83 -3.06 7.22
C LYS A 182 18.54 -2.24 7.32
N LYS A 183 18.55 -0.97 6.89
CA LYS A 183 17.37 -0.10 6.90
C LYS A 183 16.28 -0.65 5.97
N ALA A 184 16.67 -1.06 4.77
CA ALA A 184 15.77 -1.59 3.76
C ALA A 184 15.11 -2.90 4.24
N ARG A 185 15.86 -3.82 4.85
CA ARG A 185 15.30 -5.05 5.44
C ARG A 185 14.22 -4.75 6.47
N ILE A 186 14.50 -3.84 7.41
CA ILE A 186 13.53 -3.41 8.42
C ILE A 186 12.29 -2.78 7.77
N GLY A 187 12.48 -1.93 6.76
CA GLY A 187 11.38 -1.29 6.04
C GLY A 187 10.48 -2.28 5.31
N VAL A 188 11.07 -3.21 4.54
CA VAL A 188 10.34 -4.27 3.83
C VAL A 188 9.53 -5.10 4.81
N VAL A 189 10.12 -5.50 5.92
CA VAL A 189 9.42 -6.30 6.93
C VAL A 189 8.25 -5.53 7.53
N LYS A 190 8.39 -4.24 7.84
CA LYS A 190 7.28 -3.41 8.33
C LYS A 190 6.11 -3.34 7.34
N THR A 191 6.40 -3.29 6.04
CA THR A 191 5.36 -3.22 5.00
C THR A 191 4.68 -4.58 4.77
N LEU A 192 5.47 -5.65 4.64
CA LEU A 192 4.98 -6.97 4.23
C LEU A 192 4.55 -7.87 5.39
N VAL A 193 5.13 -7.66 6.58
CA VAL A 193 4.90 -8.47 7.79
C VAL A 193 4.25 -7.58 8.85
N ASN A 194 2.98 -7.28 8.63
CA ASN A 194 2.15 -6.49 9.53
C ASN A 194 1.05 -7.35 10.18
N LEU A 195 0.33 -6.75 11.13
CA LEU A 195 -0.80 -7.35 11.82
C LEU A 195 -2.15 -6.99 11.17
N GLY A 196 -2.20 -6.82 9.84
CA GLY A 196 -3.37 -6.30 9.11
C GLY A 196 -4.68 -7.03 9.43
N TYR A 197 -4.67 -8.37 9.50
CA TYR A 197 -5.86 -9.14 9.90
C TYR A 197 -6.31 -8.86 11.34
N THR A 198 -5.37 -8.70 12.27
CA THR A 198 -5.68 -8.29 13.66
C THR A 198 -6.27 -6.88 13.68
N GLU A 199 -5.70 -5.95 12.90
CA GLU A 199 -6.20 -4.58 12.80
C GLU A 199 -7.60 -4.50 12.20
N GLU A 200 -7.88 -5.27 11.14
CA GLU A 200 -9.22 -5.43 10.57
C GLU A 200 -10.21 -5.96 11.60
N ASN A 201 -9.82 -6.99 12.36
CA ASN A 201 -10.67 -7.57 13.40
C ASN A 201 -10.92 -6.60 14.57
N LEU A 202 -9.95 -5.77 14.93
CA LEU A 202 -10.11 -4.68 15.90
C LEU A 202 -11.06 -3.60 15.35
N ASN A 203 -10.84 -3.14 14.12
CA ASN A 203 -11.67 -2.14 13.44
C ASN A 203 -13.13 -2.61 13.36
N PHE A 204 -13.35 -3.88 13.02
CA PHE A 204 -14.68 -4.49 13.01
C PHE A 204 -15.37 -4.33 14.38
N GLY A 205 -14.69 -4.65 15.48
CA GLY A 205 -15.23 -4.48 16.82
C GLY A 205 -15.59 -3.04 17.18
N PHE A 206 -14.85 -2.05 16.68
CA PHE A 206 -15.14 -0.63 16.91
C PHE A 206 -16.30 -0.10 16.07
N ASN A 207 -16.46 -0.59 14.84
CA ASN A 207 -17.34 0.03 13.85
C ASN A 207 -18.70 -0.64 13.72
N GLU A 208 -18.83 -1.90 14.15
CA GLU A 208 -20.08 -2.64 14.03
C GLU A 208 -21.06 -2.35 15.18
N PRO A 209 -22.38 -2.32 14.91
CA PRO A 209 -23.40 -2.21 15.95
C PRO A 209 -23.22 -3.30 17.01
N GLU A 210 -23.36 -2.91 18.27
CA GLU A 210 -23.17 -3.79 19.44
C GLU A 210 -21.75 -4.39 19.58
N ASN A 211 -20.77 -3.94 18.79
CA ASN A 211 -19.36 -4.31 18.90
C ASN A 211 -19.13 -5.84 18.97
N PRO A 212 -19.60 -6.64 17.99
CA PRO A 212 -19.25 -8.05 17.90
C PRO A 212 -17.73 -8.22 17.83
N ILE A 213 -17.18 -9.05 18.71
CA ILE A 213 -15.74 -9.27 18.81
C ILE A 213 -15.39 -10.59 18.17
N ARG A 214 -14.50 -10.55 17.17
CA ARG A 214 -14.01 -11.75 16.49
C ARG A 214 -13.11 -12.59 17.39
N TRP A 215 -13.03 -13.89 17.09
CA TRP A 215 -12.29 -14.87 17.89
C TRP A 215 -10.89 -14.41 18.31
N GLU A 216 -10.07 -14.03 17.33
CA GLU A 216 -8.69 -13.57 17.59
C GLU A 216 -8.67 -12.35 18.52
N THR A 217 -9.55 -11.37 18.28
CA THR A 217 -9.65 -10.17 19.13
C THR A 217 -10.10 -10.51 20.55
N GLN A 218 -10.97 -11.52 20.72
CA GLN A 218 -11.32 -12.00 22.06
C GLN A 218 -10.11 -12.59 22.79
N GLN A 219 -9.30 -13.38 22.09
CA GLN A 219 -8.05 -13.91 22.65
C GLN A 219 -7.09 -12.77 23.02
N LEU A 220 -6.94 -11.76 22.17
CA LEU A 220 -6.13 -10.57 22.45
C LEU A 220 -6.60 -9.79 23.69
N ILE A 221 -7.92 -9.71 23.91
CA ILE A 221 -8.52 -8.95 25.03
C ILE A 221 -8.48 -9.73 26.36
N TRP A 222 -8.75 -11.04 26.32
CA TRP A 222 -8.97 -11.88 27.51
C TRP A 222 -7.83 -12.86 27.81
N GLU A 223 -7.04 -13.24 26.80
CA GLU A 223 -5.94 -14.20 26.85
C GLU A 223 -4.67 -13.59 26.22
N ARG A 224 -4.36 -12.33 26.56
CA ARG A 224 -3.32 -11.51 25.90
C ARG A 224 -1.98 -12.20 25.76
N GLU A 225 -1.49 -12.82 26.83
CA GLU A 225 -0.18 -13.48 26.82
C GLU A 225 -0.13 -14.66 25.84
N LYS A 226 -1.23 -15.43 25.74
CA LYS A 226 -1.37 -16.52 24.79
C LYS A 226 -1.39 -15.98 23.35
N TRP A 227 -2.22 -14.97 23.09
CA TRP A 227 -2.25 -14.31 21.77
C TRP A 227 -0.87 -13.76 21.39
N ARG A 228 -0.18 -13.08 22.32
CA ARG A 228 1.15 -12.50 22.08
C ARG A 228 2.16 -13.59 21.75
N ALA A 229 2.18 -14.69 22.51
CA ALA A 229 3.07 -15.82 22.27
C ALA A 229 2.85 -16.44 20.87
N GLU A 230 1.59 -16.69 20.50
CA GLU A 230 1.21 -17.23 19.19
C GLU A 230 1.59 -16.27 18.05
N LYS A 231 1.36 -14.96 18.23
CA LYS A 231 1.70 -13.94 17.22
C LYS A 231 3.20 -13.77 17.05
N LEU A 232 3.96 -13.73 18.14
CA LEU A 232 5.42 -13.69 18.06
C LEU A 232 5.97 -14.96 17.39
N ALA A 233 5.40 -16.14 17.69
CA ALA A 233 5.76 -17.38 17.00
C ALA A 233 5.48 -17.33 15.49
N TRP A 234 4.37 -16.70 15.07
CA TRP A 234 4.04 -16.48 13.67
C TRP A 234 4.92 -15.42 12.98
N LEU A 235 5.28 -14.34 13.69
CA LEU A 235 6.12 -13.26 13.17
C LEU A 235 7.59 -13.69 12.98
N ARG A 236 8.16 -14.43 13.93
CA ARG A 236 9.57 -14.86 13.91
C ARG A 236 10.04 -15.45 12.57
N PRO A 237 9.39 -16.49 11.99
CA PRO A 237 9.85 -17.05 10.72
C PRO A 237 9.74 -16.06 9.56
N LYS A 238 8.77 -15.13 9.57
CA LYS A 238 8.61 -14.11 8.54
C LYS A 238 9.70 -13.04 8.60
N TYR A 239 10.06 -12.60 9.80
CA TYR A 239 11.17 -11.68 10.03
C TYR A 239 12.52 -12.32 9.67
N ALA A 240 12.69 -13.61 9.95
CA ALA A 240 13.91 -14.36 9.64
C ALA A 240 14.21 -14.43 8.14
N VAL A 241 13.20 -14.47 7.25
CA VAL A 241 13.38 -14.42 5.78
C VAL A 241 14.21 -13.19 5.37
N TYR A 242 14.05 -12.09 6.08
CA TYR A 242 14.73 -10.83 5.82
C TYR A 242 15.92 -10.60 6.74
N LYS A 243 16.40 -11.62 7.48
CA LYS A 243 17.50 -11.53 8.45
C LYS A 243 17.32 -10.40 9.46
N THR A 244 16.08 -10.19 9.90
CA THR A 244 15.71 -9.17 10.88
C THR A 244 15.09 -9.85 12.10
N GLU A 245 15.26 -9.27 13.28
CA GLU A 245 14.61 -9.73 14.51
C GLU A 245 13.23 -9.09 14.66
N VAL A 246 12.30 -9.79 15.31
CA VAL A 246 10.99 -9.22 15.63
C VAL A 246 11.18 -8.08 16.64
N PRO A 247 10.68 -6.86 16.37
CA PRO A 247 10.75 -5.76 17.31
C PRO A 247 10.10 -6.13 18.65
N ALA A 248 10.69 -5.66 19.75
CA ALA A 248 10.15 -5.90 21.08
C ALA A 248 8.73 -5.35 21.26
N ASP A 249 8.39 -4.29 20.50
CA ASP A 249 7.11 -3.60 20.49
C ASP A 249 6.19 -4.01 19.33
N ALA A 250 6.50 -5.10 18.62
CA ALA A 250 5.77 -5.51 17.40
C ALA A 250 4.25 -5.70 17.59
N THR A 251 3.78 -5.94 18.81
CA THR A 251 2.36 -6.10 19.16
C THR A 251 1.77 -4.94 19.94
N ALA A 252 2.59 -3.98 20.39
CA ALA A 252 2.18 -2.97 21.37
C ALA A 252 1.00 -2.11 20.90
N ALA A 253 0.98 -1.72 19.62
CA ALA A 253 -0.10 -0.92 19.05
C ALA A 253 -1.44 -1.68 19.02
N ALA A 254 -1.43 -2.96 18.62
CA ALA A 254 -2.61 -3.80 18.62
C ALA A 254 -3.15 -4.04 20.04
N GLU A 255 -2.26 -4.24 21.01
CA GLU A 255 -2.62 -4.40 22.42
C GLU A 255 -3.25 -3.13 23.00
N ALA A 256 -2.67 -1.95 22.73
CA ALA A 256 -3.23 -0.69 23.17
C ALA A 256 -4.65 -0.45 22.59
N ARG A 257 -4.86 -0.77 21.30
CA ARG A 257 -6.20 -0.70 20.69
C ARG A 257 -7.16 -1.74 21.28
N ALA A 258 -6.68 -2.92 21.62
CA ALA A 258 -7.50 -3.93 22.28
C ALA A 258 -7.94 -3.49 23.69
N ASP A 259 -7.09 -2.76 24.42
CA ASP A 259 -7.48 -2.16 25.71
C ASP A 259 -8.60 -1.14 25.57
N GLN A 260 -8.53 -0.30 24.52
CA GLN A 260 -9.62 0.64 24.21
C GLN A 260 -10.92 -0.09 23.87
N LEU A 261 -10.86 -1.13 23.05
CA LEU A 261 -12.02 -1.95 22.68
C LEU A 261 -12.59 -2.69 23.89
N LYS A 262 -11.74 -3.23 24.76
CA LYS A 262 -12.13 -3.87 26.00
C LYS A 262 -12.88 -2.91 26.91
N ALA A 263 -12.37 -1.69 27.10
CA ALA A 263 -13.01 -0.68 27.92
C ALA A 263 -14.40 -0.31 27.37
N MET A 264 -14.52 -0.14 26.05
CA MET A 264 -15.80 0.10 25.37
C MET A 264 -16.79 -1.06 25.61
N VAL A 265 -16.35 -2.30 25.41
CA VAL A 265 -17.17 -3.50 25.65
C VAL A 265 -17.63 -3.57 27.10
N LEU A 266 -16.74 -3.35 28.07
CA LEU A 266 -17.08 -3.40 29.50
C LEU A 266 -18.07 -2.32 29.91
N ARG A 267 -18.03 -1.14 29.26
CA ARG A 267 -18.96 -0.05 29.49
C ARG A 267 -20.34 -0.33 28.89
N ASP A 268 -20.40 -0.81 27.66
CA ASP A 268 -21.63 -0.83 26.86
C ASP A 268 -22.39 -2.15 26.97
N ALA A 269 -21.69 -3.28 27.13
CA ALA A 269 -22.29 -4.60 27.22
C ALA A 269 -23.31 -4.77 28.36
N PRO A 270 -23.14 -4.20 29.58
CA PRO A 270 -24.14 -4.32 30.64
C PRO A 270 -25.52 -3.73 30.28
N GLY A 271 -25.58 -2.79 29.32
CA GLY A 271 -26.82 -2.20 28.82
C GLY A 271 -27.54 -3.05 27.76
N ARG A 272 -26.94 -4.17 27.32
CA ARG A 272 -27.49 -5.05 26.30
C ARG A 272 -28.22 -6.21 26.94
N SER A 273 -29.36 -6.58 26.34
CA SER A 273 -30.18 -7.72 26.76
C SER A 273 -30.23 -8.78 25.66
N TYR A 274 -30.18 -10.04 26.06
CA TYR A 274 -30.31 -11.15 25.14
C TYR A 274 -31.77 -11.34 24.70
N LYS A 275 -31.99 -11.35 23.38
CA LYS A 275 -33.29 -11.65 22.80
C LYS A 275 -33.38 -13.15 22.54
N GLN A 276 -34.11 -13.85 23.40
CA GLN A 276 -34.33 -15.29 23.28
C GLN A 276 -35.01 -15.64 21.94
N PRO A 277 -34.39 -16.47 21.08
CA PRO A 277 -35.05 -16.97 19.88
C PRO A 277 -36.27 -17.84 20.25
N PRO A 278 -37.35 -17.81 19.45
CA PRO A 278 -38.64 -18.37 19.83
C PRO A 278 -38.71 -19.90 19.72
N TYR A 279 -37.77 -20.54 19.01
CA TYR A 279 -37.82 -21.97 18.76
C TYR A 279 -36.74 -22.74 19.53
N ARG A 280 -37.03 -24.00 19.81
CA ARG A 280 -36.15 -24.93 20.52
C ARG A 280 -36.12 -26.28 19.83
N ASP A 281 -34.98 -26.96 19.92
CA ASP A 281 -34.78 -28.31 19.39
C ASP A 281 -33.72 -29.00 20.25
N ALA A 282 -34.13 -29.99 21.04
CA ALA A 282 -33.26 -30.66 22.00
C ALA A 282 -32.04 -31.32 21.34
N SER A 283 -32.20 -31.85 20.12
CA SER A 283 -31.10 -32.51 19.39
C SER A 283 -30.03 -31.50 18.98
N VAL A 284 -30.46 -30.34 18.48
CA VAL A 284 -29.57 -29.23 18.10
C VAL A 284 -28.90 -28.62 19.33
N GLU A 285 -29.68 -28.31 20.36
CA GLU A 285 -29.17 -27.73 21.61
C GLU A 285 -28.10 -28.61 22.25
N SER A 286 -28.29 -29.94 22.23
CA SER A 286 -27.31 -30.90 22.76
C SER A 286 -25.99 -30.88 21.99
N VAL A 287 -26.04 -30.85 20.65
CA VAL A 287 -24.84 -30.76 19.79
C VAL A 287 -24.11 -29.43 20.02
N VAL A 288 -24.83 -28.32 20.10
CA VAL A 288 -24.25 -27.00 20.36
C VAL A 288 -23.59 -26.94 21.73
N LYS A 289 -24.27 -27.41 22.79
CA LYS A 289 -23.70 -27.47 24.15
C LYS A 289 -22.43 -28.31 24.20
N THR A 290 -22.42 -29.46 23.53
CA THR A 290 -21.25 -30.35 23.47
C THR A 290 -20.08 -29.67 22.74
N ALA A 291 -20.36 -29.01 21.61
CA ALA A 291 -19.34 -28.28 20.87
C ALA A 291 -18.77 -27.09 21.67
N LEU A 292 -19.63 -26.32 22.34
CA LEU A 292 -19.20 -25.19 23.18
C LEU A 292 -18.40 -25.64 24.40
N ALA A 293 -18.75 -26.77 25.03
CA ALA A 293 -17.99 -27.30 26.16
C ALA A 293 -16.57 -27.73 25.76
N LYS A 294 -16.39 -28.17 24.50
CA LYS A 294 -15.07 -28.48 23.93
C LYS A 294 -14.27 -27.22 23.63
N GLU A 295 -14.93 -26.21 23.03
CA GLU A 295 -14.29 -24.95 22.64
C GLU A 295 -13.93 -24.09 23.86
N TYR A 296 -14.82 -24.05 24.85
CA TYR A 296 -14.68 -23.28 26.08
C TYR A 296 -14.85 -24.20 27.30
N PRO A 297 -13.79 -24.90 27.72
CA PRO A 297 -13.86 -25.74 28.91
C PRO A 297 -14.37 -24.97 30.12
N GLY A 298 -15.45 -25.47 30.74
CA GLY A 298 -16.10 -24.83 31.89
C GLY A 298 -17.13 -23.74 31.56
N ALA A 299 -17.41 -23.46 30.28
CA ALA A 299 -18.46 -22.51 29.92
C ALA A 299 -19.86 -23.03 30.28
N GLN A 300 -20.72 -22.10 30.69
CA GLN A 300 -22.12 -22.36 31.00
C GLN A 300 -23.00 -21.78 29.90
N VAL A 301 -23.87 -22.60 29.31
CA VAL A 301 -24.92 -22.14 28.41
C VAL A 301 -26.11 -21.67 29.24
N ILE A 302 -26.36 -20.36 29.26
CA ILE A 302 -27.45 -19.75 30.03
C ILE A 302 -28.75 -19.85 29.25
N LYS A 303 -28.73 -19.40 27.98
CA LYS A 303 -29.87 -19.40 27.07
C LYS A 303 -29.44 -19.90 25.71
N ILE A 304 -30.34 -20.58 25.02
CA ILE A 304 -30.12 -21.09 23.66
C ILE A 304 -31.46 -21.15 22.94
N GLY A 305 -31.48 -20.82 21.67
CA GLY A 305 -32.66 -20.91 20.85
C GLY A 305 -32.33 -20.93 19.37
N LEU A 306 -33.34 -21.21 18.56
CA LEU A 306 -33.27 -21.26 17.10
C LEU A 306 -34.09 -20.14 16.46
N ASP A 307 -33.58 -19.63 15.35
CA ASP A 307 -34.25 -18.57 14.57
C ASP A 307 -35.47 -19.12 13.85
N TYR A 308 -35.46 -20.41 13.53
CA TYR A 308 -36.54 -21.09 12.80
C TYR A 308 -36.69 -22.56 13.23
N ARG A 309 -37.93 -23.07 13.11
CA ARG A 309 -38.30 -24.43 13.56
C ARG A 309 -37.83 -25.53 12.60
N THR A 310 -37.86 -25.26 11.29
CA THR A 310 -37.65 -26.26 10.23
C THR A 310 -36.19 -26.33 9.80
N TRP A 311 -35.80 -27.42 9.16
CA TRP A 311 -34.48 -27.52 8.53
C TRP A 311 -34.49 -26.74 7.21
N VAL A 312 -33.52 -25.83 7.05
CA VAL A 312 -33.36 -25.07 5.80
C VAL A 312 -32.45 -25.86 4.87
N GLN A 313 -32.94 -26.18 3.67
CA GLN A 313 -32.12 -26.88 2.67
C GLN A 313 -30.96 -25.99 2.23
N ARG A 314 -29.76 -26.57 2.16
CA ARG A 314 -28.58 -25.89 1.61
C ARG A 314 -28.34 -26.42 0.21
N GLN A 315 -28.41 -25.54 -0.78
CA GLN A 315 -27.87 -25.84 -2.10
C GLN A 315 -26.35 -25.72 -2.01
N SER A 316 -25.64 -26.80 -2.36
CA SER A 316 -24.19 -26.84 -2.34
C SER A 316 -23.61 -26.04 -3.50
N LEU A 317 -22.68 -25.13 -3.23
CA LEU A 317 -22.00 -24.33 -4.26
C LEU A 317 -20.49 -24.63 -4.36
N ASP A 318 -19.95 -25.48 -3.49
CA ASP A 318 -18.52 -25.78 -3.46
C ASP A 318 -18.18 -26.84 -4.51
N TYR A 319 -17.80 -26.41 -5.71
CA TYR A 319 -17.41 -27.30 -6.81
C TYR A 319 -16.20 -28.15 -6.42
N VAL A 320 -16.31 -29.46 -6.65
CA VAL A 320 -15.26 -30.45 -6.34
C VAL A 320 -14.61 -30.96 -7.61
N ALA A 321 -15.44 -31.34 -8.59
CA ALA A 321 -15.01 -31.94 -9.84
C ALA A 321 -16.16 -31.89 -10.85
N SER A 322 -15.91 -32.27 -12.09
CA SER A 322 -16.95 -32.59 -13.08
C SER A 322 -16.48 -33.69 -14.01
N ASP A 323 -17.43 -34.43 -14.57
CA ASP A 323 -17.23 -35.25 -15.76
C ASP A 323 -18.04 -34.69 -16.94
N ASP A 324 -18.13 -35.45 -18.03
CA ASP A 324 -18.80 -35.04 -19.27
C ASP A 324 -20.31 -34.79 -19.10
N LEU A 325 -20.91 -35.24 -17.98
CA LEU A 325 -22.35 -35.20 -17.74
C LEU A 325 -22.75 -34.41 -16.48
N PHE A 326 -21.89 -34.33 -15.46
CA PHE A 326 -22.25 -33.79 -14.16
C PHE A 326 -21.15 -32.93 -13.52
N ARG A 327 -21.58 -31.92 -12.75
CA ARG A 327 -20.73 -31.18 -11.81
C ARG A 327 -20.96 -31.70 -10.39
N TYR A 328 -19.89 -32.12 -9.75
CA TYR A 328 -19.87 -32.61 -8.37
C TYR A 328 -19.59 -31.44 -7.42
N TYR A 329 -20.38 -31.34 -6.35
CA TYR A 329 -20.20 -30.32 -5.31
C TYR A 329 -20.05 -30.98 -3.93
N LYS A 330 -19.27 -30.36 -3.03
CA LYS A 330 -19.03 -30.89 -1.68
C LYS A 330 -20.16 -30.47 -0.76
N VAL A 331 -20.94 -31.44 -0.28
CA VAL A 331 -22.00 -31.18 0.71
C VAL A 331 -21.55 -31.63 2.09
N SER A 332 -21.12 -30.69 2.93
CA SER A 332 -20.79 -30.99 4.34
C SER A 332 -22.04 -31.35 5.16
N TYR A 333 -23.20 -30.82 4.75
CA TYR A 333 -24.53 -31.10 5.30
C TYR A 333 -25.61 -30.62 4.32
N ASN A 334 -26.72 -31.37 4.23
CA ASN A 334 -27.76 -31.15 3.21
C ASN A 334 -28.79 -30.10 3.64
N SER A 335 -28.93 -29.89 4.95
CA SER A 335 -29.77 -28.85 5.52
C SER A 335 -29.18 -28.34 6.81
N TYR A 336 -29.60 -27.16 7.27
CA TYR A 336 -29.07 -26.54 8.47
C TYR A 336 -30.14 -25.87 9.32
N LYS A 337 -29.76 -25.65 10.57
CA LYS A 337 -30.43 -24.77 11.51
C LYS A 337 -29.45 -23.75 12.05
N ARG A 338 -29.92 -22.52 12.23
CA ARG A 338 -29.21 -21.41 12.83
C ARG A 338 -29.94 -21.00 14.11
N GLY A 339 -29.17 -20.54 15.07
CA GLY A 339 -29.70 -19.93 16.27
C GLY A 339 -28.64 -19.13 16.99
N THR A 340 -28.98 -18.69 18.18
CA THR A 340 -28.08 -17.94 19.04
C THR A 340 -28.02 -18.56 20.42
N VAL A 341 -26.89 -18.40 21.08
CA VAL A 341 -26.62 -18.90 22.43
C VAL A 341 -26.06 -17.76 23.27
N LEU A 342 -26.55 -17.64 24.51
CA LEU A 342 -25.95 -16.82 25.55
C LEU A 342 -25.10 -17.73 26.44
N LEU A 343 -23.79 -17.50 26.47
CA LEU A 343 -22.85 -18.29 27.25
C LEU A 343 -22.05 -17.44 28.23
N LYS A 344 -21.78 -18.02 29.40
CA LYS A 344 -20.82 -17.52 30.39
C LYS A 344 -19.53 -18.31 30.25
N ILE A 345 -18.48 -17.66 29.75
CA ILE A 345 -17.15 -18.25 29.64
C ILE A 345 -16.37 -17.97 30.93
N PRO A 346 -15.62 -18.95 31.49
CA PRO A 346 -14.82 -18.74 32.68
C PRO A 346 -13.85 -17.57 32.54
N ASN A 347 -13.59 -16.88 33.65
CA ASN A 347 -12.65 -15.75 33.73
C ASN A 347 -12.99 -14.53 32.84
N ARG A 348 -14.18 -14.50 32.22
CA ARG A 348 -14.70 -13.32 31.52
C ARG A 348 -15.80 -12.67 32.36
N PRO A 349 -15.80 -11.34 32.54
CA PRO A 349 -16.77 -10.67 33.42
C PRO A 349 -18.19 -10.68 32.85
N LEU A 350 -18.33 -10.65 31.52
CA LEU A 350 -19.60 -10.56 30.80
C LEU A 350 -20.02 -11.92 30.24
N CYS A 351 -21.28 -12.00 29.83
CA CYS A 351 -21.77 -13.09 29.00
C CYS A 351 -21.60 -12.72 27.53
N GLN A 352 -21.62 -13.73 26.67
CA GLN A 352 -21.43 -13.56 25.25
C GLN A 352 -22.58 -14.20 24.50
N MET A 353 -23.20 -13.45 23.60
CA MET A 353 -24.08 -14.00 22.59
C MET A 353 -23.24 -14.44 21.40
N GLN A 354 -23.43 -15.67 20.96
CA GLN A 354 -22.81 -16.22 19.76
C GLN A 354 -23.89 -16.80 18.85
N ASP A 355 -23.70 -16.59 17.55
CA ASP A 355 -24.47 -17.32 16.55
C ASP A 355 -23.91 -18.73 16.43
N PHE A 356 -24.78 -19.69 16.13
CA PHE A 356 -24.37 -21.03 15.78
C PHE A 356 -25.12 -21.55 14.56
N VAL A 357 -24.49 -22.49 13.87
CA VAL A 357 -25.06 -23.26 12.78
C VAL A 357 -24.79 -24.73 13.03
N VAL A 358 -25.83 -25.54 12.91
CA VAL A 358 -25.74 -27.01 12.87
C VAL A 358 -26.25 -27.52 11.54
N GLY A 359 -25.61 -28.57 11.03
CA GLY A 359 -26.01 -29.25 9.81
C GLY A 359 -26.73 -30.56 10.09
N LEU A 360 -27.57 -31.01 9.16
CA LEU A 360 -28.10 -32.37 9.10
C LEU A 360 -27.49 -33.08 7.88
N SER A 361 -26.79 -34.19 8.13
CA SER A 361 -26.13 -34.99 7.11
C SER A 361 -26.37 -36.47 7.37
N GLY A 362 -26.97 -37.19 6.41
CA GLY A 362 -27.28 -38.62 6.56
C GLY A 362 -28.12 -38.95 7.79
N GLY A 363 -29.06 -38.07 8.17
CA GLY A 363 -29.88 -38.21 9.39
C GLY A 363 -29.18 -37.84 10.70
N LYS A 364 -27.89 -37.45 10.68
CA LYS A 364 -27.13 -37.05 11.87
C LYS A 364 -26.99 -35.53 11.95
N VAL A 365 -27.21 -34.97 13.14
CA VAL A 365 -26.97 -33.55 13.43
C VAL A 365 -25.49 -33.36 13.74
N VAL A 366 -24.84 -32.41 13.07
CA VAL A 366 -23.41 -32.12 13.19
C VAL A 366 -23.18 -30.62 13.43
N PRO A 367 -22.15 -30.22 14.20
CA PRO A 367 -21.78 -28.81 14.30
C PRO A 367 -21.22 -28.34 12.95
N ALA A 368 -21.72 -27.20 12.45
CA ALA A 368 -21.28 -26.60 11.18
C ALA A 368 -20.57 -25.25 11.40
N GLY A 369 -20.94 -24.52 12.45
CA GLY A 369 -20.26 -23.32 12.93
C GLY A 369 -20.74 -23.03 14.34
N VAL A 370 -20.02 -23.50 15.35
CA VAL A 370 -20.36 -23.29 16.76
C VAL A 370 -19.14 -22.70 17.45
N GLY A 371 -19.33 -21.64 18.23
CA GLY A 371 -18.23 -20.93 18.90
C GLY A 371 -17.68 -19.77 18.08
N GLY A 372 -16.58 -19.18 18.55
CA GLY A 372 -15.90 -18.08 17.86
C GLY A 372 -16.39 -16.69 18.24
N SER A 373 -16.68 -15.88 17.22
CA SER A 373 -17.06 -14.46 17.33
C SER A 373 -18.38 -14.26 18.07
N GLY A 374 -18.55 -13.12 18.75
CA GLY A 374 -19.85 -12.82 19.37
C GLY A 374 -19.92 -11.45 20.05
N THR A 375 -21.12 -11.10 20.47
CA THR A 375 -21.44 -9.83 21.13
C THR A 375 -21.46 -10.03 22.64
N PHE A 376 -20.68 -9.23 23.37
CA PHE A 376 -20.71 -9.25 24.82
C PHE A 376 -21.93 -8.51 25.37
N MET A 377 -22.54 -9.04 26.43
CA MET A 377 -23.73 -8.49 27.07
C MET A 377 -23.82 -8.87 28.56
N ARG A 378 -24.82 -8.33 29.25
CA ARG A 378 -25.13 -8.70 30.63
C ARG A 378 -25.45 -10.20 30.73
N CYS A 379 -25.02 -10.82 31.81
CA CYS A 379 -25.48 -12.16 32.17
C CYS A 379 -26.90 -12.07 32.72
N GLU A 380 -27.83 -12.81 32.13
CA GLU A 380 -29.26 -12.81 32.49
C GLU A 380 -29.66 -13.97 33.39
#